data_AF-A0A8C6XZ22-F1
#
_entry.id   AF-A0A8C6XZ22-F1
#
_cell.length_a   1.000
_cell.length_b   1.000
_cell.length_c   1.000
_cell.angle_alpha   90.00
_cell.angle_beta   90.00
_cell.angle_gamma   90.00
#
_symmetry.space_group_name_H-M   'P 1'
#
loop_
_entity.id
_entity.type
_entity.pdbx_description
1 polymer ?
#
loop_
_entity_poly.entity_id
_entity_poly.type
_entity_poly.pdbx_seq_one_letter_code
_entity_poly.pdbx_strand_id
1 'polypeptide(L)'
;MAGWQSYVDNLMCDGCCQEAAIVGYCDAKYVWAATAGGIFHSITPIEIDMIVGKDREGFFTNGLTLGAKKCSVIRDSLYVDGDCTMDIRTKSQGGEPTYNVAVGRAGRVLVFVMGKEGVHGGGLNKKAYSMAKYLRDSGF
;
A
#
# COMPACT_ATOMS: atom_id res chain seq x y z
N MET A 1 12.31 -1.19 -18.51
CA MET A 1 12.07 -0.92 -17.07
C MET A 1 11.77 -2.24 -16.35
N ALA A 2 12.74 -3.16 -16.24
CA ALA A 2 12.51 -4.51 -15.72
C ALA A 2 12.71 -4.65 -14.19
N GLY A 3 13.26 -3.64 -13.51
CA GLY A 3 13.60 -3.72 -12.08
C GLY A 3 12.38 -3.74 -11.16
N TRP A 4 11.54 -2.70 -11.21
CA TRP A 4 10.45 -2.52 -10.23
C TRP A 4 9.33 -3.55 -10.35
N GLN A 5 9.03 -3.99 -11.57
CA GLN A 5 8.01 -5.01 -11.81
C GLN A 5 8.36 -6.34 -11.11
N SER A 6 9.65 -6.72 -11.05
CA SER A 6 10.06 -7.94 -10.37
C SER A 6 9.74 -7.96 -8.87
N TYR A 7 9.76 -6.78 -8.21
CA TYR A 7 9.33 -6.67 -6.81
C TYR A 7 7.82 -6.83 -6.66
N VAL A 8 7.04 -6.28 -7.59
CA VAL A 8 5.59 -6.48 -7.63
C VAL A 8 5.27 -7.96 -7.85
N ASP A 9 5.92 -8.61 -8.81
CA ASP A 9 5.72 -10.02 -9.10
C ASP A 9 6.07 -10.89 -7.87
N ASN A 10 7.16 -10.56 -7.17
CA ASN A 10 7.55 -11.24 -5.92
C ASN A 10 6.49 -11.12 -4.82
N LEU A 11 5.89 -9.93 -4.65
CA LEU A 11 4.80 -9.71 -3.68
C LEU A 11 3.56 -10.56 -3.99
N MET A 12 3.35 -10.91 -5.27
CA MET A 12 2.22 -11.69 -5.76
C MET A 12 2.46 -13.22 -5.74
N CYS A 13 3.72 -13.68 -5.65
CA CYS A 13 4.10 -15.08 -5.85
C CYS A 13 3.44 -16.10 -4.90
N ASP A 14 3.13 -15.73 -3.65
CA ASP A 14 2.51 -16.65 -2.67
C ASP A 14 1.00 -16.78 -2.83
N GLY A 15 0.41 -16.05 -3.77
CA GLY A 15 -1.00 -16.13 -4.10
C GLY A 15 -1.95 -15.53 -3.05
N CYS A 16 -1.45 -14.89 -1.98
CA CYS A 16 -2.33 -14.24 -1.00
C CYS A 16 -2.80 -12.85 -1.45
N CYS A 17 -2.01 -12.18 -2.28
CA CYS A 17 -2.33 -10.86 -2.81
C CYS A 17 -3.14 -10.98 -4.11
N GLN A 18 -4.08 -10.05 -4.32
CA GLN A 18 -4.71 -9.82 -5.62
C GLN A 18 -4.04 -8.66 -6.36
N GLU A 19 -3.38 -7.77 -5.63
CA GLU A 19 -2.69 -6.62 -6.21
C GLU A 19 -1.51 -6.18 -5.36
N ALA A 20 -0.45 -5.68 -6.01
CA ALA A 20 0.66 -5.01 -5.37
C ALA A 20 1.17 -3.83 -6.20
N ALA A 21 1.81 -2.86 -5.55
CA ALA A 21 2.46 -1.74 -6.22
C ALA A 21 3.65 -1.18 -5.44
N ILE A 22 4.62 -0.66 -6.19
CA ILE A 22 5.72 0.18 -5.70
C ILE A 22 5.46 1.61 -6.16
N VAL A 23 5.38 2.53 -5.20
CA VAL A 23 5.00 3.92 -5.46
C VAL A 23 6.05 4.84 -4.85
N GLY A 24 6.66 5.72 -5.64
CA GLY A 24 7.54 6.74 -5.10
C GLY A 24 6.73 7.82 -4.38
N TYR A 25 7.24 8.34 -3.25
CA TYR A 25 6.56 9.38 -2.47
C TYR A 25 7.39 10.66 -2.22
N CYS A 26 8.67 10.68 -2.63
CA CYS A 26 9.54 11.85 -2.58
C CYS A 26 9.56 12.58 -3.95
N ASP A 27 10.71 12.72 -4.59
CA ASP A 27 10.88 13.50 -5.83
C ASP A 27 10.15 12.87 -7.03
N ALA A 28 10.15 11.54 -7.12
CA ALA A 28 9.47 10.79 -8.17
C ALA A 28 8.12 10.25 -7.65
N LYS A 29 7.20 11.18 -7.32
CA LYS A 29 5.88 10.91 -6.73
C LYS A 29 4.87 10.36 -7.73
N TYR A 30 4.99 9.09 -8.07
CA TYR A 30 4.08 8.36 -8.95
C TYR A 30 4.27 6.84 -8.79
N VAL A 31 3.39 6.06 -9.43
CA VAL A 31 3.48 4.59 -9.42
C VAL A 31 4.65 4.13 -10.29
N TRP A 32 5.64 3.46 -9.70
CA TRP A 32 6.83 2.95 -10.41
C TRP A 32 6.59 1.57 -11.03
N ALA A 33 5.79 0.74 -10.35
CA ALA A 33 5.29 -0.53 -10.88
C ALA A 33 4.01 -0.93 -10.12
N ALA A 34 3.09 -1.61 -10.80
CA ALA A 34 1.87 -2.15 -10.20
C ALA A 34 1.41 -3.38 -10.97
N THR A 35 0.65 -4.26 -10.31
CA THR A 35 -0.02 -5.37 -10.99
C THR A 35 -1.00 -4.82 -12.03
N ALA A 36 -1.05 -5.44 -13.21
CA ALA A 36 -1.97 -5.03 -14.26
C ALA A 36 -3.44 -5.29 -13.88
N GLY A 37 -4.34 -4.39 -14.29
CA GLY A 37 -5.79 -4.56 -14.14
C GLY A 37 -6.36 -4.31 -12.74
N GLY A 38 -5.53 -3.94 -11.76
CA GLY A 38 -5.97 -3.54 -10.42
C GLY A 38 -6.19 -2.02 -10.28
N ILE A 39 -6.35 -1.51 -9.06
CA ILE A 39 -6.60 -0.07 -8.79
C ILE A 39 -5.32 0.73 -8.48
N PHE A 40 -4.26 0.10 -8.00
CA PHE A 40 -3.04 0.75 -7.55
C PHE A 40 -2.27 1.43 -8.68
N HIS A 41 -2.42 0.97 -9.93
CA HIS A 41 -1.86 1.67 -11.10
C HIS A 41 -2.44 3.08 -11.29
N SER A 42 -3.64 3.34 -10.74
CA SER A 42 -4.35 4.63 -10.81
C SER A 42 -4.13 5.50 -9.57
N ILE A 43 -3.24 5.12 -8.64
CA ILE A 43 -2.92 5.95 -7.47
C ILE A 43 -2.36 7.29 -7.93
N THR A 44 -2.96 8.37 -7.44
CA THR A 44 -2.59 9.74 -7.82
C THR A 44 -1.57 10.36 -6.85
N PRO A 45 -0.82 11.39 -7.25
CA PRO A 45 0.05 12.15 -6.35
C PRO A 45 -0.69 12.72 -5.13
N ILE A 46 -1.95 13.11 -5.30
CA ILE A 46 -2.79 13.63 -4.20
C ILE A 46 -3.07 12.53 -3.18
N GLU A 47 -3.40 11.32 -3.63
CA GLU A 47 -3.60 10.17 -2.74
C GLU A 47 -2.30 9.77 -2.02
N ILE A 48 -1.15 9.87 -2.70
CA ILE A 48 0.17 9.66 -2.08
C ILE A 48 0.39 10.70 -0.97
N ASP A 49 0.10 11.97 -1.24
CA ASP A 49 0.21 13.06 -0.26
C ASP A 49 -0.71 12.89 0.94
N MET A 50 -1.90 12.32 0.75
CA MET A 50 -2.74 11.92 1.87
C MET A 50 -2.03 10.85 2.70
N ILE A 51 -1.51 9.78 2.09
CA ILE A 51 -0.90 8.66 2.81
C ILE A 51 0.34 9.08 3.61
N VAL A 52 1.16 10.00 3.07
CA VAL A 52 2.38 10.51 3.73
C VAL A 52 2.16 11.86 4.42
N GLY A 53 0.92 12.30 4.53
CA GLY A 53 0.56 13.58 5.12
C GLY A 53 0.89 13.66 6.61
N LYS A 54 1.02 14.90 7.10
CA LYS A 54 1.29 15.20 8.52
C LYS A 54 0.08 14.98 9.42
N ASP A 55 -1.13 15.22 8.91
CA ASP A 55 -2.35 14.87 9.62
C ASP A 55 -2.47 13.35 9.63
N ARG A 56 -2.32 12.73 10.81
CA ARG A 56 -2.41 11.27 10.98
C ARG A 56 -3.73 10.82 11.59
N GLU A 57 -4.59 11.77 12.00
CA GLU A 57 -5.85 11.46 12.66
C GLU A 57 -7.06 11.64 11.74
N GLY A 58 -7.00 12.59 10.80
CA GLY A 58 -8.10 12.88 9.87
C GLY A 58 -8.53 11.70 9.00
N PHE A 59 -7.65 10.71 8.77
CA PHE A 59 -8.00 9.51 8.01
C PHE A 59 -8.94 8.55 8.74
N PHE A 60 -8.97 8.56 10.08
CA PHE A 60 -9.85 7.68 10.84
C PHE A 60 -11.31 8.10 10.73
N THR A 61 -11.56 9.40 10.57
CA THR A 61 -12.90 9.96 10.39
C THR A 61 -13.32 10.03 8.92
N ASN A 62 -12.46 10.55 8.05
CA ASN A 62 -12.81 10.79 6.65
C ASN A 62 -12.51 9.61 5.72
N GLY A 63 -11.66 8.68 6.15
CA GLY A 63 -11.08 7.66 5.27
C GLY A 63 -10.08 8.26 4.28
N LEU A 64 -9.73 7.46 3.28
CA LEU A 64 -8.87 7.88 2.16
C LEU A 64 -9.31 7.15 0.89
N THR A 65 -8.70 7.50 -0.25
CA THR A 65 -8.86 6.75 -1.50
C THR A 65 -7.53 6.21 -1.99
N LEU A 66 -7.58 5.04 -2.63
CA LEU A 66 -6.48 4.44 -3.37
C LEU A 66 -6.97 4.15 -4.79
N GLY A 67 -6.48 4.86 -5.80
CA GLY A 67 -6.97 4.71 -7.17
C GLY A 67 -8.48 4.90 -7.27
N ALA A 68 -9.01 5.94 -6.61
CA ALA A 68 -10.44 6.23 -6.47
C ALA A 68 -11.28 5.20 -5.67
N LYS A 69 -10.72 4.09 -5.20
CA LYS A 69 -11.43 3.17 -4.28
C LYS A 69 -11.42 3.76 -2.87
N LYS A 70 -12.59 3.98 -2.28
CA LYS A 70 -12.71 4.42 -0.88
C LYS A 70 -12.18 3.36 0.07
N CYS A 71 -11.47 3.79 1.10
CA CYS A 71 -10.92 2.93 2.14
C CYS A 71 -11.11 3.54 3.54
N SER A 72 -11.00 2.70 4.56
CA SER A 72 -10.89 3.08 5.97
C SER A 72 -9.54 2.65 6.51
N VAL A 73 -8.92 3.51 7.33
CA VAL A 73 -7.71 3.18 8.07
C VAL A 73 -8.07 2.38 9.31
N ILE A 74 -7.41 1.25 9.50
CA ILE A 74 -7.56 0.39 10.68
C ILE A 74 -6.48 0.74 11.70
N ARG A 75 -5.25 0.91 11.24
CA ARG A 75 -4.10 1.24 12.07
C ARG A 75 -3.12 2.08 11.27
N ASP A 76 -2.52 3.06 11.92
CA ASP A 76 -1.44 3.85 11.34
C ASP A 76 -0.19 3.78 12.23
N SER A 77 0.90 3.27 11.65
CA SER A 77 2.22 3.24 12.27
C SER A 77 3.29 3.59 11.21
N LEU A 78 2.90 4.32 10.17
CA LEU A 78 3.74 4.61 9.01
C LEU A 78 4.99 5.42 9.38
N TYR A 79 4.89 6.25 10.43
CA TYR A 79 5.98 7.05 11.00
C TYR A 79 6.47 6.55 12.35
N VAL A 80 6.05 5.36 12.79
CA VAL A 80 6.58 4.72 13.99
C VAL A 80 7.85 3.97 13.63
N ASP A 81 8.95 4.33 14.29
CA ASP A 81 10.24 3.67 14.09
C ASP A 81 10.16 2.18 14.45
N GLY A 82 10.69 1.34 13.58
CA GLY A 82 10.65 -0.13 13.73
C GLY A 82 9.40 -0.80 13.16
N ASP A 83 8.31 -0.06 12.91
CA ASP A 83 7.09 -0.57 12.27
C ASP A 83 6.98 -0.07 10.82
N CYS A 84 6.77 1.23 10.62
CA CYS A 84 6.67 1.83 9.28
C CYS A 84 5.58 1.22 8.38
N THR A 85 4.49 0.74 8.97
CA THR A 85 3.34 0.20 8.22
C THR A 85 2.02 0.87 8.56
N MET A 86 1.05 0.71 7.67
CA MET A 86 -0.32 1.19 7.83
C MET A 86 -1.28 0.12 7.31
N ASP A 87 -2.33 -0.16 8.07
CA ASP A 87 -3.35 -1.15 7.72
C ASP A 87 -4.64 -0.44 7.32
N ILE A 88 -5.15 -0.83 6.16
CA ILE A 88 -6.27 -0.21 5.48
C ILE A 88 -7.25 -1.31 5.08
N ARG A 89 -8.54 -0.99 4.99
CA ARG A 89 -9.55 -1.86 4.38
C ARG A 89 -10.38 -1.09 3.36
N THR A 90 -10.64 -1.70 2.21
CA THR A 90 -11.51 -1.10 1.19
C THR A 90 -12.95 -1.01 1.70
N LYS A 91 -13.67 0.05 1.30
CA LYS A 91 -15.09 0.21 1.60
C LYS A 91 -15.93 -0.35 0.47
N SER A 92 -17.00 -1.03 0.86
CA SER A 92 -18.05 -1.51 -0.04
C SER A 92 -19.08 -0.40 -0.26
N GLN A 93 -19.61 -0.24 -1.48
CA GLN A 93 -20.73 0.67 -1.76
C GLN A 93 -22.05 -0.05 -2.02
N GLY A 94 -22.00 -1.32 -2.42
CA GLY A 94 -23.16 -2.10 -2.84
C GLY A 94 -23.17 -3.53 -2.32
N GLY A 95 -22.41 -3.82 -1.25
CA GLY A 95 -22.29 -5.18 -0.70
C GLY A 95 -21.21 -6.02 -1.36
N GLU A 96 -20.37 -5.43 -2.23
CA GLU A 96 -19.22 -6.13 -2.79
C GLU A 96 -18.19 -6.49 -1.69
N PRO A 97 -17.38 -7.54 -1.89
CA PRO A 97 -16.34 -7.92 -0.95
C PRO A 97 -15.38 -6.77 -0.64
N THR A 98 -14.93 -6.72 0.61
CA THR A 98 -13.91 -5.77 1.05
C THR A 98 -12.58 -6.48 1.24
N TYR A 99 -11.50 -5.74 1.04
CA TYR A 99 -10.15 -6.29 1.01
C TYR A 99 -9.27 -5.55 1.98
N ASN A 100 -8.42 -6.30 2.68
CA ASN A 100 -7.37 -5.71 3.50
C ASN A 100 -6.24 -5.24 2.58
N VAL A 101 -5.72 -4.06 2.89
CA VAL A 101 -4.58 -3.44 2.23
C VAL A 101 -3.55 -3.12 3.30
N ALA A 102 -2.30 -3.50 3.06
CA ALA A 102 -1.19 -3.06 3.89
C ALA A 102 -0.27 -2.14 3.08
N VAL A 103 0.19 -1.08 3.73
CA VAL A 103 1.15 -0.12 3.19
C VAL A 103 2.42 -0.18 4.03
N GLY A 104 3.58 -0.35 3.39
CA GLY A 104 4.89 -0.30 4.03
C GLY A 104 5.69 0.88 3.51
N ARG A 105 6.33 1.65 4.40
CA ARG A 105 7.13 2.82 4.03
C ARG A 105 8.63 2.50 4.06
N ALA A 106 9.30 2.70 2.93
CA ALA A 106 10.75 2.73 2.81
C ALA A 106 11.28 4.19 2.80
N GLY A 107 12.54 4.41 2.43
CA GLY A 107 13.17 5.72 2.44
C GLY A 107 12.54 6.72 1.47
N ARG A 108 12.20 6.29 0.25
CA ARG A 108 11.59 7.10 -0.83
C ARG A 108 10.44 6.40 -1.56
N VAL A 109 10.14 5.14 -1.23
CA VAL A 109 9.01 4.38 -1.79
C VAL A 109 8.02 3.88 -0.75
N LEU A 110 6.78 3.66 -1.20
CA LEU A 110 5.70 2.97 -0.51
C LEU A 110 5.45 1.64 -1.21
N VAL A 111 5.27 0.59 -0.41
CA VAL A 111 4.88 -0.75 -0.85
C VAL A 111 3.41 -0.94 -0.53
N PHE A 112 2.59 -1.19 -1.54
CA PHE A 112 1.18 -1.53 -1.38
C PHE A 112 0.96 -3.00 -1.66
N VAL A 113 0.18 -3.67 -0.82
CA VAL A 113 -0.34 -5.02 -1.07
C VAL A 113 -1.81 -5.10 -0.69
N MET A 114 -2.63 -5.64 -1.59
CA MET A 114 -4.04 -5.93 -1.34
C MET A 114 -4.24 -7.44 -1.32
N GLY A 115 -4.83 -7.96 -0.25
CA GLY A 115 -5.14 -9.38 -0.14
C GLY A 115 -6.35 -9.77 -0.98
N LYS A 116 -6.41 -11.04 -1.40
CA LYS A 116 -7.64 -11.65 -1.93
C LYS A 116 -8.76 -11.66 -0.89
N GLU A 117 -9.97 -11.99 -1.33
CA GLU A 117 -11.11 -12.17 -0.43
C GLU A 117 -10.77 -13.15 0.71
N GLY A 118 -11.12 -12.78 1.95
CA GLY A 118 -10.85 -13.60 3.14
C GLY A 118 -9.42 -13.55 3.68
N VAL A 119 -8.46 -12.92 2.99
CA VAL A 119 -7.06 -12.86 3.46
C VAL A 119 -6.91 -11.88 4.63
N HIS A 120 -6.39 -12.35 5.76
CA HIS A 120 -6.23 -11.55 6.97
C HIS A 120 -5.12 -10.48 6.84
N GLY A 121 -5.41 -9.25 7.28
CA GLY A 121 -4.48 -8.13 7.28
C GLY A 121 -3.11 -8.36 7.95
N GLY A 122 -2.99 -9.17 9.01
CA GLY A 122 -1.71 -9.39 9.69
C GLY A 122 -0.64 -10.02 8.80
N GLY A 123 -1.02 -10.94 7.91
CA GLY A 123 -0.10 -11.53 6.94
C GLY A 123 0.36 -10.52 5.87
N LEU A 124 -0.58 -9.71 5.38
CA LEU A 124 -0.30 -8.63 4.42
C LEU A 124 0.61 -7.56 5.03
N ASN A 125 0.37 -7.22 6.29
CA ASN A 125 1.16 -6.26 7.03
C ASN A 125 2.63 -6.71 7.12
N LYS A 126 2.85 -7.96 7.57
CA LYS A 126 4.20 -8.55 7.65
C LYS A 126 4.89 -8.58 6.28
N LYS A 127 4.14 -8.82 5.21
CA LYS A 127 4.67 -8.81 3.84
C LYS A 127 5.10 -7.39 3.41
N ALA A 128 4.22 -6.41 3.58
CA ALA A 128 4.52 -5.01 3.27
C ALA A 128 5.72 -4.50 4.08
N TYR A 129 5.76 -4.82 5.37
CA TYR A 129 6.87 -4.54 6.28
C TYR A 129 8.19 -5.09 5.74
N SER A 130 8.23 -6.40 5.44
CA SER A 130 9.45 -7.09 5.04
C SER A 130 10.02 -6.53 3.73
N MET A 131 9.14 -6.24 2.76
CA MET A 131 9.55 -5.62 1.50
C MET A 131 10.02 -4.17 1.70
N ALA A 132 9.29 -3.36 2.48
CA ALA A 132 9.69 -1.99 2.76
C ALA A 132 11.03 -1.92 3.51
N LYS A 133 11.28 -2.85 4.43
CA LYS A 133 12.57 -3.00 5.11
C LYS A 133 13.69 -3.33 4.12
N TYR A 134 13.49 -4.35 3.27
CA TYR A 134 14.47 -4.70 2.25
C TYR A 134 14.81 -3.51 1.33
N LEU A 135 13.81 -2.76 0.89
CA LEU A 135 14.00 -1.59 0.03
C LEU A 135 14.78 -0.49 0.75
N ARG A 136 14.49 -0.26 2.03
CA ARG A 136 15.25 0.68 2.88
C ARG A 136 16.72 0.28 3.02
N ASP A 137 16.96 -0.99 3.32
CA ASP A 137 18.32 -1.53 3.44
C ASP A 137 19.07 -1.45 2.09
N SER A 138 18.33 -1.43 0.98
CA SER A 138 18.85 -1.25 -0.39
C SER A 138 18.98 0.22 -0.83
N GLY A 139 18.69 1.20 0.05
CA GLY A 139 18.83 2.63 -0.23
C GLY A 139 17.61 3.32 -0.87
N PHE A 140 16.46 2.64 -0.91
CA PHE A 140 15.18 3.14 -1.42
C PHE A 140 14.15 3.41 -0.32
#